data_AF-A0A831TYT2-F1
#
_entry.id   AF-A0A831TYT2-F1
#
_cell.length_a   1.000
_cell.length_b   1.000
_cell.length_c   1.000
_cell.angle_alpha   90.00
_cell.angle_beta   90.00
_cell.angle_gamma   90.00
#
_symmetry.space_group_name_H-M   'P 1'
#
loop_
_entity.id
_entity.type
_entity.pdbx_description
1 polymer ?
#
loop_
_entity_poly.entity_id
_entity_poly.type
_entity_poly.pdbx_seq_one_letter_code
_entity_poly.pdbx_strand_id
1 'polypeptide(L)' 'MKWGRIDILVSNAGTGTEYKLIDTTDEEWECVVNVNINSYFNLARAAMHVANMKKRADEHLKK' A
#
# COMPACT_ATOMS: atom_id res chain seq x y z
N MET A 1 16.14 -1.68 16.17
CA MET A 1 15.60 -0.96 14.99
C MET A 1 14.88 0.29 15.48
N LYS A 2 15.11 1.46 14.88
CA LYS A 2 14.69 2.76 15.42
C LYS A 2 13.19 3.06 15.27
N TRP A 3 12.48 2.35 14.39
CA TRP A 3 11.09 2.60 14.03
C TRP A 3 10.31 1.28 14.02
N GLY A 4 9.73 0.90 15.16
CA GLY A 4 8.96 -0.34 15.34
C GLY A 4 7.44 -0.20 15.16
N ARG A 5 6.98 0.92 14.59
CA ARG A 5 5.57 1.25 14.37
C ARG A 5 5.42 2.09 13.10
N ILE A 6 4.27 2.00 12.46
CA ILE A 6 3.84 2.91 11.39
C ILE A 6 2.64 3.69 11.95
N ASP A 7 2.75 5.02 11.94
CA ASP A 7 1.69 5.91 12.45
C ASP A 7 0.87 6.54 11.36
N ILE A 8 1.53 6.87 10.26
CA ILE A 8 0.92 7.47 9.08
C ILE A 8 1.49 6.75 7.88
N LEU A 9 0.60 6.25 7.02
CA LEU A 9 0.92 5.76 5.70
C LEU A 9 0.36 6.75 4.68
N VAL A 10 1.23 7.31 3.84
CA VAL A 10 0.83 8.09 2.67
C VAL A 10 1.22 7.29 1.43
N SER A 11 0.26 6.54 0.88
CA SER A 11 0.42 5.97 -0.45
C SER A 11 0.15 7.10 -1.43
N ASN A 12 1.20 7.72 -1.96
CA ASN A 12 1.08 8.83 -2.92
C ASN A 12 1.53 8.44 -4.33
N ALA A 13 2.12 7.25 -4.50
CA ALA A 13 2.55 6.79 -5.81
C ALA A 13 1.34 6.74 -6.75
N GLY A 14 1.49 7.39 -7.90
CA GLY A 14 0.46 7.52 -8.91
C GLY A 14 1.10 7.76 -10.26
N THR A 15 0.56 7.13 -11.29
CA THR A 15 0.95 7.37 -12.67
C THR A 15 -0.29 7.54 -13.55
N GLY A 16 -0.14 8.27 -14.64
CA GLY A 16 -1.17 8.44 -15.65
C GLY A 16 -0.50 8.43 -17.01
N THR A 17 -1.17 7.81 -17.98
CA THR A 17 -0.80 7.86 -19.39
C THR A 17 -1.88 8.60 -20.17
N GLU A 18 -1.47 9.45 -21.10
CA GLU A 18 -2.39 10.22 -21.94
C GLU A 18 -2.52 9.57 -23.32
N TYR A 19 -3.44 8.61 -23.42
CA TYR A 19 -3.85 8.01 -24.68
C TYR A 19 -5.35 8.14 -24.87
N LYS A 20 -5.80 8.04 -26.13
CA LYS A 20 -7.22 7.77 -26.34
C LYS A 20 -7.54 6.40 -25.76
N LEU A 21 -8.75 6.22 -25.25
CA LEU A 21 -9.19 4.96 -24.66
C LEU A 21 -8.98 3.76 -25.60
N ILE A 22 -9.23 3.95 -26.90
CA ILE A 22 -9.08 2.89 -27.92
C ILE A 22 -7.62 2.55 -28.26
N ASP A 23 -6.70 3.47 -27.94
CA ASP A 23 -5.27 3.31 -28.24
C ASP A 23 -4.49 2.85 -27.00
N THR A 24 -5.15 2.72 -25.83
CA THR A 24 -4.51 2.29 -24.59
C THR A 24 -4.21 0.79 -24.67
N THR A 25 -2.94 0.41 -24.51
CA THR A 25 -2.59 -1.01 -24.50
C THR A 25 -2.93 -1.65 -23.16
N ASP A 26 -3.08 -2.98 -23.15
CA ASP A 26 -3.34 -3.72 -21.91
C ASP A 26 -2.20 -3.53 -20.89
N GLU A 27 -0.95 -3.45 -21.34
CA GLU A 27 0.21 -3.23 -20.47
C GLU A 27 0.20 -1.85 -19.82
N GLU A 28 -0.22 -0.81 -20.56
CA GLU A 28 -0.34 0.55 -20.04
C GLU A 28 -1.47 0.65 -19.02
N TRP A 29 -2.62 0.03 -19.33
CA TRP A 29 -3.72 -0.08 -18.40
C TRP A 29 -3.30 -0.82 -17.13
N GLU A 30 -2.61 -1.95 -17.27
CA GLU A 30 -2.14 -2.74 -16.14
C GLU A 30 -1.16 -1.95 -15.27
N CYS A 31 -0.26 -1.17 -15.87
CA CYS A 31 0.66 -0.29 -15.15
C CYS A 31 -0.09 0.72 -14.27
N VAL A 32 -1.10 1.40 -14.82
CA VAL A 32 -1.93 2.37 -14.07
C VAL A 32 -2.67 1.67 -12.93
N VAL A 33 -3.30 0.52 -13.18
CA VAL A 33 -4.02 -0.24 -12.15
C VAL A 33 -3.06 -0.71 -11.05
N ASN A 34 -1.89 -1.21 -11.43
CA ASN A 34 -0.90 -1.71 -10.48
C ASN A 34 -0.37 -0.60 -9.57
N VAL A 35 -0.03 0.56 -10.12
CA VAL A 35 0.50 1.69 -9.36
C VAL A 35 -0.60 2.39 -8.56
N ASN A 36 -1.77 2.66 -9.15
CA ASN A 36 -2.75 3.54 -8.53
C ASN A 36 -3.77 2.82 -7.65
N ILE A 37 -3.96 1.50 -7.83
CA ILE A 37 -4.98 0.73 -7.09
C ILE A 37 -4.32 -0.38 -6.29
N ASN A 38 -3.59 -1.29 -6.95
CA ASN A 38 -3.04 -2.46 -6.27
C ASN A 38 -1.97 -2.06 -5.24
N SER A 39 -1.16 -1.03 -5.53
CA SER A 39 -0.14 -0.55 -4.59
C SER A 39 -0.76 -0.05 -3.28
N TYR A 40 -1.84 0.73 -3.36
CA TYR A 40 -2.55 1.26 -2.18
C TYR A 40 -3.08 0.13 -1.31
N PHE A 41 -3.76 -0.84 -1.92
CA PHE A 41 -4.28 -2.00 -1.21
C PHE A 41 -3.15 -2.79 -0.52
N ASN A 42 -2.06 -3.07 -1.25
CA ASN A 42 -0.92 -3.81 -0.71
C ASN A 42 -0.24 -3.09 0.45
N LEU A 43 -0.01 -1.78 0.32
CA LEU A 43 0.59 -0.96 1.37
C LEU A 43 -0.31 -0.89 2.61
N ALA A 44 -1.61 -0.68 2.44
CA ALA A 44 -2.57 -0.67 3.54
C ALA A 44 -2.59 -2.02 4.28
N ARG A 45 -2.66 -3.14 3.53
CA ARG A 45 -2.62 -4.50 4.11
C ARG A 45 -1.32 -4.74 4.89
N ALA A 46 -0.18 -4.37 4.34
CA ALA A 46 1.12 -4.51 5.01
C ALA A 46 1.20 -3.67 6.29
N ALA A 47 0.74 -2.40 6.26
CA ALA A 47 0.71 -1.54 7.43
C ALA A 47 -0.17 -2.09 8.55
N MET A 48 -1.32 -2.69 8.22
CA MET A 48 -2.21 -3.33 9.19
C MET A 48 -1.57 -4.55 9.85
N HIS A 49 -0.77 -5.33 9.13
CA HIS A 49 -0.01 -6.43 9.75
C HIS A 49 0.99 -5.91 10.79
N VAL A 50 1.70 -4.81 10.50
CA VAL A 50 2.62 -4.18 11.47
C VAL A 50 1.88 -3.68 12.71
N ALA A 51 0.73 -3.01 12.52
CA ALA A 51 -0.09 -2.53 13.64
C ALA A 51 -0.59 -3.68 14.54
N ASN A 52 -1.05 -4.78 13.93
CA ASN A 52 -1.54 -5.94 14.66
C ASN A 52 -0.44 -6.70 15.42
N MET A 53 0.78 -6.75 14.88
CA MET A 53 1.92 -7.34 15.60
C MET A 53 2.25 -6.57 16.89
N LYS A 54 2.21 -5.24 16.83
CA LYS A 54 2.46 -4.39 18.00
C LYS A 54 1.42 -4.60 19.10
N LYS A 55 0.12 -4.63 18.73
CA LYS A 55 -0.97 -4.90 19.68
C LYS A 55 -0.76 -6.20 20.47
N ARG A 56 -0.37 -7.28 19.78
CA ARG A 56 -0.12 -8.60 20.40
C ARG A 56 1.09 -8.58 21.35
N ALA A 57 2.16 -7.88 21.00
CA ALA A 57 3.33 -7.73 21.87
C ALA A 57 2.98 -6.95 23.15
N ASP A 58 2.22 -5.86 23.02
CA ASP A 58 1.78 -5.03 24.16
C ASP A 58 0.84 -5.79 25.11
N GLU A 59 -0.01 -6.68 24.58
CA GLU A 59 -0.90 -7.54 25.38
C GLU A 59 -0.12 -8.66 26.11
N HIS A 60 0.95 -9.21 25.52
CA HIS A 60 1.77 -10.24 26.15
C HIS A 60 2.58 -9.71 27.34
N LEU A 61 3.09 -8.48 27.27
CA LEU A 61 3.84 -7.83 28.35
C LEU A 61 2.98 -7.43 29.56
N LYS A 62 1.66 -7.42 29.42
CA LYS A 62 0.71 -7.06 30.49
C LYS A 62 0.19 -8.27 31.30
N LYS A 63 0.62 -9.49 30.97
CA LYS A 63 0.35 -10.71 31.73
C LYS A 63 1.56 -11.06 32.59
#